data_AF-A0A256XL91-F1
#
_entry.id   AF-A0A256XL91-F1
#
_cell.length_a   1.000
_cell.length_b   1.000
_cell.length_c   1.000
_cell.angle_alpha   90.00
_cell.angle_beta   90.00
_cell.angle_gamma   90.00
#
_symmetry.space_group_name_H-M   'P 1'
#
loop_
_entity.id
_entity.type
_entity.pdbx_description
1 polymer ?
#
loop_
_entity_poly.entity_id
_entity_poly.type
_entity_poly.pdbx_seq_one_letter_code
_entity_poly.pdbx_strand_id
1 'polypeptide(L)'
;MPRKSLIDKILASKGYLKGTIEKHSKSRFLVVYDFSVKSSRKISHRFYRNLKILSEKTDDVIYVQKSVIECSRLSTAIAVVELAKHYGAKVNVYRVIEKIV
;
A
#
# COMPACT_ATOMS: atom_id res chain seq x y z
N MET A 1 -24.26 -14.71 -2.19
CA MET A 1 -23.52 -13.51 -1.72
C MET A 1 -22.49 -13.11 -2.76
N PRO A 2 -22.41 -11.84 -3.21
CA PRO A 2 -21.36 -11.39 -4.12
C PRO A 2 -19.97 -11.57 -3.48
N ARG A 3 -19.00 -12.03 -4.26
CA ARG A 3 -17.63 -12.30 -3.80
C ARG A 3 -16.93 -10.97 -3.48
N LYS A 4 -16.57 -10.74 -2.20
CA LYS A 4 -15.80 -9.55 -1.77
C LYS A 4 -14.52 -9.38 -2.61
N SER A 5 -14.21 -8.14 -3.00
CA SER A 5 -13.01 -7.84 -3.80
C SER A 5 -11.73 -8.12 -3.01
N LEU A 6 -10.59 -8.28 -3.70
CA LEU A 6 -9.30 -8.48 -3.04
C LEU A 6 -9.00 -7.34 -2.06
N ILE A 7 -9.28 -6.09 -2.46
CA ILE A 7 -9.06 -4.92 -1.62
C ILE A 7 -9.96 -4.98 -0.38
N ASP A 8 -11.25 -5.28 -0.53
CA ASP A 8 -12.15 -5.39 0.63
C ASP A 8 -11.71 -6.47 1.61
N LYS A 9 -11.08 -7.55 1.12
CA LYS A 9 -10.50 -8.59 1.98
C LYS A 9 -9.24 -8.10 2.71
N ILE A 10 -8.33 -7.42 2.00
CA ILE A 10 -7.11 -6.86 2.59
C ILE A 10 -7.48 -5.87 3.70
N LEU A 11 -8.36 -4.92 3.40
CA LEU A 11 -8.84 -3.91 4.35
C LEU A 11 -9.55 -4.54 5.57
N ALA A 12 -10.28 -5.65 5.39
CA ALA A 12 -10.98 -6.34 6.47
C ALA A 12 -10.09 -7.25 7.32
N SER A 13 -9.01 -7.81 6.77
CA SER A 13 -8.24 -8.90 7.39
C SER A 13 -7.37 -8.46 8.57
N LYS A 14 -6.91 -7.20 8.59
CA LYS A 14 -6.03 -6.69 9.64
C LYS A 14 -6.32 -5.23 9.96
N GLY A 15 -7.08 -5.02 11.03
CA GLY A 15 -6.88 -3.87 11.90
C GLY A 15 -7.12 -2.47 11.32
N TYR A 16 -7.74 -2.28 10.14
CA TYR A 16 -8.27 -0.96 9.77
C TYR A 16 -9.22 -0.41 10.84
N LEU A 17 -9.89 -1.31 11.58
CA LEU A 17 -10.83 -1.00 12.67
C LEU A 17 -10.20 -1.01 14.07
N LYS A 18 -8.95 -1.47 14.23
CA LYS A 18 -8.26 -1.37 15.54
C LYS A 18 -7.47 -0.09 15.56
N GLY A 19 -8.21 1.00 15.78
CA GLY A 19 -7.71 2.33 16.09
C GLY A 19 -6.75 2.31 17.26
N THR A 20 -5.51 1.92 16.99
CA THR A 20 -4.40 2.23 17.88
C THR A 20 -4.03 3.64 17.51
N ILE A 21 -4.53 4.55 18.33
CA ILE A 21 -4.36 6.00 18.29
C ILE A 21 -2.86 6.29 18.19
N GLU A 22 -2.32 6.44 16.98
CA GLU A 22 -1.11 7.23 16.79
C GLU A 22 -1.53 8.69 16.96
N LYS A 23 -1.45 9.15 18.22
CA LYS A 23 -1.65 10.56 18.60
C LYS A 23 -0.93 11.47 17.61
N HIS A 24 -1.70 12.25 16.85
CA HIS A 24 -1.37 13.59 16.37
C HIS A 24 0.06 13.84 15.85
N SER A 25 0.69 12.89 15.18
CA SER A 25 1.86 13.16 14.35
C SER A 25 1.47 12.87 12.91
N LYS A 26 1.74 13.82 12.00
CA LYS A 26 1.63 13.62 10.55
C LYS A 26 2.72 12.64 10.10
N SER A 27 2.66 11.40 10.58
CA SER A 27 3.62 10.37 10.24
C SER A 27 3.46 10.04 8.76
N ARG A 28 4.57 9.97 8.04
CA ARG A 28 4.61 9.59 6.63
C ARG A 28 5.34 8.26 6.52
N PHE A 29 4.83 7.39 5.65
CA PHE A 29 5.40 6.07 5.41
C PHE A 29 5.71 5.93 3.93
N LEU A 30 6.93 5.53 3.59
CA LEU A 30 7.32 5.21 2.22
C LEU A 30 7.28 3.70 2.02
N VAL A 31 6.45 3.26 1.08
CA VAL A 31 6.38 1.87 0.62
C VAL A 31 7.13 1.77 -0.70
N VAL A 32 8.24 1.04 -0.68
CA VAL A 32 9.07 0.77 -1.87
C VAL A 32 8.86 -0.67 -2.27
N TYR A 33 8.43 -0.91 -3.51
CA TYR A 33 8.19 -2.25 -4.03
C TYR A 33 8.95 -2.52 -5.32
N ASP A 34 9.46 -3.74 -5.43
CA ASP A 34 10.21 -4.22 -6.59
C ASP A 34 9.67 -5.57 -7.04
N PHE A 35 9.35 -5.67 -8.34
CA PHE A 35 8.89 -6.91 -8.95
C PHE A 35 10.06 -7.55 -9.69
N SER A 36 10.43 -8.75 -9.27
CA SER A 36 11.43 -9.55 -9.98
C SER A 36 10.90 -9.99 -11.34
N VAL A 37 11.16 -9.19 -12.38
CA VAL A 37 10.76 -9.44 -13.79
C VAL A 37 11.63 -10.49 -14.49
N LYS A 38 12.10 -11.52 -13.76
CA LYS A 38 13.01 -12.55 -14.30
C LYS A 38 12.40 -13.45 -15.37
N SER A 39 11.07 -13.57 -15.46
CA SER A 39 10.40 -14.50 -16.38
C SER A 39 9.16 -13.93 -17.09
N SER A 40 8.71 -12.72 -16.71
CA SER A 40 7.58 -12.01 -17.31
C SER A 40 7.95 -10.55 -17.44
N ARG A 41 7.94 -10.01 -18.67
CA ARG A 41 8.44 -8.65 -18.98
C ARG A 41 7.59 -7.51 -18.40
N LYS A 42 6.50 -7.78 -17.66
CA LYS A 42 5.56 -6.73 -17.22
C LYS A 42 4.92 -7.02 -15.86
N ILE A 43 4.84 -5.99 -15.03
CA ILE A 43 4.02 -5.97 -13.81
C ILE A 43 2.54 -6.10 -14.22
N SER A 44 1.77 -6.91 -13.49
CA SER A 44 0.36 -7.14 -13.79
C SER A 44 -0.45 -5.83 -13.78
N HIS A 45 -1.19 -5.53 -14.84
CA HIS A 45 -2.12 -4.38 -14.86
C HIS A 45 -3.16 -4.44 -13.73
N ARG A 46 -3.49 -5.65 -13.24
CA ARG A 46 -4.41 -5.84 -12.11
C ARG A 46 -3.83 -5.32 -10.79
N PHE A 47 -2.50 -5.34 -10.63
CA PHE A 47 -1.85 -4.73 -9.47
C PHE A 47 -2.15 -3.23 -9.41
N TYR A 48 -1.85 -2.50 -10.49
CA TYR A 48 -2.10 -1.05 -10.56
C TYR A 48 -3.58 -0.69 -10.44
N ARG A 49 -4.49 -1.49 -11.03
CA ARG A 49 -5.93 -1.29 -10.85
C ARG A 49 -6.37 -1.43 -9.39
N ASN A 50 -5.90 -2.48 -8.71
CA ASN A 50 -6.24 -2.70 -7.31
C ASN A 50 -5.59 -1.65 -6.40
N LEU A 51 -4.38 -1.20 -6.73
CA LEU A 51 -3.68 -0.14 -6.02
C LEU A 51 -4.42 1.19 -6.14
N LYS A 52 -4.97 1.51 -7.32
CA LYS A 52 -5.86 2.66 -7.52
C LYS A 52 -7.11 2.56 -6.65
N ILE A 53 -7.79 1.40 -6.63
CA ILE A 53 -8.98 1.18 -5.80
C ILE A 53 -8.65 1.34 -4.30
N LEU A 54 -7.50 0.83 -3.87
CA LEU A 54 -7.03 1.00 -2.48
C LEU A 54 -6.81 2.48 -2.18
N SER A 55 -6.09 3.20 -3.05
CA SER A 55 -5.84 4.64 -2.93
C SER A 55 -7.13 5.46 -2.82
N GLU A 56 -8.15 5.16 -3.64
CA GLU A 56 -9.45 5.83 -3.62
C GLU A 56 -10.24 5.54 -2.33
N LYS A 57 -10.13 4.33 -1.79
CA LYS A 57 -10.82 3.94 -0.55
C LYS A 57 -10.18 4.52 0.70
N THR A 58 -8.88 4.79 0.67
CA THR A 58 -8.15 5.24 1.86
C THR A 58 -7.95 6.76 1.86
N ASP A 59 -7.82 7.40 0.69
CA ASP A 59 -7.65 8.87 0.60
C ASP A 59 -6.41 9.40 1.35
N ASP A 60 -5.34 8.62 1.36
CA ASP A 60 -4.08 8.98 2.04
C ASP A 60 -2.82 8.47 1.34
N VAL A 61 -2.95 8.14 0.06
CA VAL A 61 -1.91 7.57 -0.78
C VAL A 61 -1.41 8.62 -1.76
N ILE A 62 -0.10 8.84 -1.80
CA ILE A 62 0.58 9.71 -2.75
C ILE A 62 1.55 8.87 -3.58
N TYR A 63 1.40 8.93 -4.91
CA TYR A 63 2.32 8.26 -5.83
C TYR A 63 3.57 9.11 -6.03
N VAL A 64 4.67 8.74 -5.38
CA VAL A 64 5.96 9.46 -5.48
C VAL A 64 6.70 9.04 -6.76
N GLN A 65 6.75 7.74 -7.02
CA GLN A 65 7.31 7.15 -8.24
C GLN A 65 6.56 5.87 -8.61
N LYS A 66 6.86 5.29 -9.78
CA LYS A 66 6.21 4.05 -10.25
C LYS A 66 6.31 2.87 -9.28
N SER A 67 7.34 2.84 -8.43
CA SER A 67 7.61 1.77 -7.44
C SER A 67 7.71 2.29 -6.01
N VAL A 68 7.28 3.54 -5.78
CA VAL A 68 7.39 4.21 -4.48
C VAL A 68 6.10 4.96 -4.17
N ILE A 69 5.52 4.66 -3.02
CA ILE A 69 4.26 5.25 -2.55
C ILE A 69 4.46 5.83 -1.17
N GLU A 70 3.95 7.04 -0.94
CA GLU A 70 3.85 7.65 0.37
C GLU A 70 2.44 7.44 0.92
N CYS A 71 2.33 7.02 2.18
CA CYS A 71 1.06 6.89 2.91
C CYS A 71 1.11 7.74 4.19
N SER A 72 0.00 8.36 4.58
CA SER A 72 -0.05 9.07 5.87
C SER A 72 -0.43 8.17 7.06
N ARG A 73 -0.94 6.96 6.79
CA ARG A 73 -1.27 5.97 7.82
C ARG A 73 -0.49 4.68 7.64
N LEU A 74 -0.03 4.12 8.75
CA LEU A 74 0.64 2.82 8.77
C LEU A 74 -0.26 1.69 8.25
N SER A 75 -1.56 1.74 8.56
CA SER A 75 -2.53 0.75 8.08
C SER A 75 -2.60 0.71 6.55
N THR A 76 -2.62 1.87 5.90
CA THR A 76 -2.56 1.98 4.43
C THR A 76 -1.25 1.44 3.89
N ALA A 77 -0.11 1.80 4.50
CA ALA A 77 1.19 1.27 4.09
C ALA A 77 1.22 -0.27 4.15
N ILE A 78 0.68 -0.85 5.22
CA ILE A 78 0.55 -2.32 5.38
C ILE A 78 -0.36 -2.92 4.30
N ALA A 79 -1.48 -2.29 3.99
CA ALA A 79 -2.38 -2.75 2.93
C ALA A 79 -1.70 -2.77 1.55
N VAL A 80 -0.90 -1.73 1.24
CA VAL A 80 -0.08 -1.68 0.03
C VAL A 80 0.96 -2.81 0.02
N VAL A 81 1.60 -3.10 1.15
CA VAL A 81 2.54 -4.23 1.28
C VAL A 81 1.87 -5.55 0.96
N GLU A 82 0.70 -5.82 1.54
CA GLU A 82 -0.03 -7.07 1.32
C GLU A 82 -0.47 -7.20 -0.14
N LEU A 83 -0.95 -6.11 -0.74
CA LEU A 83 -1.29 -6.08 -2.15
C LEU A 83 -0.07 -6.36 -3.02
N ALA A 84 1.04 -5.68 -2.80
CA ALA A 84 2.25 -5.84 -3.60
C ALA A 84 2.85 -7.26 -3.46
N LYS A 85 2.90 -7.80 -2.24
CA LYS A 85 3.33 -9.18 -1.97
C LYS A 85 2.41 -10.20 -2.64
N HIS A 86 1.09 -9.98 -2.65
CA HIS A 86 0.14 -10.86 -3.36
C HIS A 86 0.46 -10.98 -4.86
N TYR A 87 1.00 -9.91 -5.48
CA TYR A 87 1.42 -9.93 -6.88
C TYR A 87 2.91 -10.32 -7.07
N GLY A 88 3.61 -10.73 -6.01
CA GLY A 88 4.98 -11.23 -6.07
C GLY A 88 6.08 -10.17 -5.95
N ALA A 89 5.76 -8.96 -5.48
CA ALA A 89 6.79 -7.96 -5.21
C ALA A 89 7.54 -8.23 -3.90
N LYS A 90 8.83 -7.87 -3.88
CA LYS A 90 9.56 -7.56 -2.65
C LYS A 90 9.17 -6.16 -2.21
N VAL A 91 8.96 -5.95 -0.91
CA VAL A 91 8.46 -4.67 -0.39
C VAL A 91 9.18 -4.29 0.89
N ASN A 92 9.61 -3.04 0.97
CA ASN A 92 10.14 -2.41 2.17
C ASN A 92 9.25 -1.23 2.57
N VAL A 93 9.07 -1.01 3.87
CA VAL A 93 8.33 0.13 4.41
C VAL A 93 9.25 0.92 5.33
N TYR A 94 9.31 2.23 5.12
CA TYR A 94 10.09 3.15 5.93
C TYR A 94 9.15 4.16 6.60
N ARG A 95 9.40 4.47 7.87
CA ARG A 95 8.81 5.64 8.52
C ARG A 95 9.68 6.84 8.20
N VAL A 96 9.09 7.89 7.63
CA VAL A 96 9.77 9.16 7.37
C VAL A 96 9.84 9.93 8.68
N ILE A 97 11.06 10.21 9.14
CA ILE A 97 11.30 11.04 10.33
C ILE A 97 11.28 12.52 9.96
N GLU A 98 11.88 12.87 8.82
CA GLU A 98 11.99 14.24 8.33
C GLU A 98 11.91 14.28 6.80
N LYS A 99 11.26 15.32 6.26
CA LYS A 99 11.24 15.64 4.83
C LYS A 99 11.88 17.00 4.64
N ILE A 100 12.97 17.05 3.89
CA ILE A 100 13.83 18.24 3.76
C ILE A 100 13.27 19.26 2.75
N VAL A 101 12.59 18.80 1.69
CA VAL A 101 12.02 19.62 0.59
C VAL A 101 10.66 19.08 0.20
#